data_AF-A0A7C7E902-F1
#
_entry.id   AF-A0A7C7E902-F1
#
_cell.length_a   1.000
_cell.length_b   1.000
_cell.length_c   1.000
_cell.angle_alpha   90.00
_cell.angle_beta   90.00
_cell.angle_gamma   90.00
#
_symmetry.space_group_name_H-M   'P 1'
#
loop_
_entity.id
_entity.type
_entity.pdbx_description
1 polymer ?
#
loop_
_entity_poly.entity_id
_entity_poly.type
_entity_poly.pdbx_seq_one_letter_code
_entity_poly.pdbx_strand_id
1 'polypeptide(L)'
;TDEIGRNEDVTAIEEAINAGVAIITTVHGSDFEDIRKRPAIRKIISRRFFDRYIILGTSSGVGSVEAILESNSLQNMIKKGREEIQCG
;
A
#
# COMPACT_ATOMS: atom_id res chain seq x y z
N THR A 1 -2.00 -14.90 -10.14
CA THR A 1 -0.81 -14.25 -9.59
C THR A 1 -1.28 -13.43 -8.41
N ASP A 2 -0.64 -13.54 -7.25
CA ASP A 2 -1.06 -12.83 -6.01
C ASP A 2 -0.52 -11.38 -5.94
N GLU A 3 -0.04 -10.89 -7.08
CA GLU A 3 0.65 -9.61 -7.23
C GLU A 3 -0.10 -8.70 -8.20
N ILE A 4 -0.19 -7.41 -7.84
CA ILE A 4 -0.71 -6.36 -8.71
C ILE A 4 0.42 -5.79 -9.55
N GLY A 5 0.28 -5.82 -10.87
CA GLY A 5 1.29 -5.26 -11.78
C GLY A 5 0.74 -4.61 -13.05
N ARG A 6 -0.45 -4.99 -13.50
CA ARG A 6 -1.00 -4.57 -14.80
C ARG A 6 -2.30 -3.78 -14.64
N ASN A 7 -2.70 -3.08 -15.70
CA ASN A 7 -3.98 -2.37 -15.70
C ASN A 7 -5.17 -3.32 -15.66
N GLU A 8 -5.03 -4.53 -16.20
CA GLU A 8 -6.08 -5.55 -16.12
C GLU A 8 -6.40 -5.95 -14.67
N ASP A 9 -5.38 -6.03 -13.81
CA ASP A 9 -5.55 -6.34 -12.37
C ASP A 9 -6.40 -5.27 -11.67
N VAL A 10 -6.25 -4.00 -12.07
CA VAL A 10 -7.01 -2.89 -11.49
C VAL A 10 -8.51 -3.02 -11.81
N THR A 11 -8.86 -3.46 -13.02
CA THR A 11 -10.25 -3.68 -13.40
C THR A 11 -10.88 -4.81 -12.59
N ALA A 12 -10.15 -5.93 -12.42
CA ALA A 12 -10.64 -7.04 -11.61
C ALA A 12 -10.84 -6.65 -10.13
N ILE A 13 -9.92 -5.86 -9.57
CA ILE A 13 -10.06 -5.30 -8.21
C ILE A 13 -11.27 -4.38 -8.11
N GLU A 14 -11.50 -3.52 -9.10
CA GLU A 14 -12.63 -2.60 -9.14
C GLU A 14 -13.97 -3.36 -9.17
N GLU A 15 -14.08 -4.43 -9.97
CA GLU A 15 -15.26 -5.29 -10.00
C GLU A 15 -15.50 -5.99 -8.66
N ALA A 16 -14.46 -6.56 -8.05
CA ALA A 16 -14.57 -7.25 -6.77
C ALA A 16 -14.96 -6.29 -5.61
N ILE A 17 -14.43 -5.07 -5.59
CA ILE A 17 -14.85 -4.02 -4.64
C ILE A 17 -16.33 -3.69 -4.84
N ASN A 18 -16.77 -3.48 -6.08
CA ASN A 18 -18.16 -3.17 -6.39
C ASN A 18 -19.13 -4.33 -6.07
N ALA A 19 -18.63 -5.57 -6.08
CA ALA A 19 -19.37 -6.75 -5.65
C ALA A 19 -19.44 -6.92 -4.11
N GLY A 20 -18.80 -6.03 -3.35
CA GLY A 20 -18.77 -6.09 -1.88
C GLY A 20 -17.81 -7.15 -1.33
N VAL A 21 -16.83 -7.57 -2.13
CA VAL A 21 -15.84 -8.59 -1.73
C VAL A 21 -14.66 -7.93 -1.02
N ALA A 22 -14.26 -8.47 0.12
CA ALA A 22 -13.04 -8.06 0.82
C ALA A 22 -11.80 -8.62 0.09
N ILE A 23 -10.84 -7.74 -0.22
CA ILE A 23 -9.65 -8.09 -1.00
C ILE A 23 -8.38 -7.86 -0.17
N ILE A 24 -7.47 -8.82 -0.19
CA ILE A 24 -6.10 -8.69 0.31
C ILE A 24 -5.16 -9.10 -0.82
N THR A 25 -4.12 -8.33 -1.05
CA THR A 25 -3.19 -8.51 -2.18
C THR A 25 -1.84 -7.90 -1.85
N THR A 26 -0.81 -8.32 -2.58
CA THR A 26 0.56 -7.85 -2.35
C THR A 26 1.12 -7.14 -3.58
N VAL A 27 2.16 -6.32 -3.37
CA VAL A 27 2.96 -5.74 -4.44
C VAL A 27 4.41 -5.71 -4.00
N HIS A 28 5.30 -6.24 -4.84
CA HIS A 28 6.73 -6.18 -4.61
C HIS A 28 7.33 -4.89 -5.18
N GLY A 29 8.09 -4.19 -4.36
CA GLY A 29 8.86 -3.01 -4.75
C GLY A 29 9.94 -2.69 -3.73
N SER A 30 10.94 -1.91 -4.16
CA SER A 30 12.09 -1.53 -3.36
C SER A 30 11.71 -0.58 -2.22
N ASP A 31 10.76 0.33 -2.49
CA ASP A 31 10.19 1.25 -1.51
C ASP A 31 8.78 1.73 -1.93
N PHE A 32 8.11 2.45 -1.03
CA PHE A 32 6.75 2.96 -1.25
C PHE A 32 6.64 4.00 -2.38
N GLU A 33 7.67 4.84 -2.56
CA GLU A 33 7.66 5.87 -3.61
C GLU A 33 7.85 5.24 -5.00
N ASP A 34 8.65 4.19 -5.10
CA ASP A 34 8.86 3.44 -6.33
C ASP A 34 7.60 2.69 -6.78
N ILE A 35 6.88 2.04 -5.86
CA ILE A 35 5.59 1.42 -6.23
C ILE A 35 4.56 2.46 -6.63
N ARG A 36 4.60 3.67 -6.04
CA ARG A 36 3.66 4.76 -6.36
C ARG A 36 3.85 5.33 -7.76
N LYS A 37 5.04 5.17 -8.36
CA LYS A 37 5.29 5.53 -9.77
C LYS A 37 4.65 4.56 -10.75
N ARG A 38 4.30 3.33 -10.34
CA ARG A 38 3.65 2.34 -11.21
C ARG A 38 2.21 2.79 -11.52
N PRO A 39 1.81 2.92 -12.80
CA PRO A 39 0.50 3.46 -13.16
C PRO A 39 -0.69 2.73 -12.51
N ALA A 40 -0.63 1.40 -12.43
CA ALA A 40 -1.67 0.57 -11.81
C ALA A 40 -1.83 0.86 -10.31
N ILE A 41 -0.72 0.87 -9.57
CA ILE A 41 -0.69 1.15 -8.13
C ILE A 41 -1.10 2.60 -7.85
N ARG A 42 -0.62 3.55 -8.65
CA ARG A 42 -1.03 4.95 -8.57
C ARG A 42 -2.55 5.10 -8.68
N LYS A 43 -3.19 4.39 -9.63
CA LYS A 43 -4.63 4.39 -9.81
C LYS A 43 -5.35 3.85 -8.56
N ILE A 44 -4.89 2.72 -8.03
CA ILE A 44 -5.42 2.09 -6.81
C ILE A 44 -5.36 3.05 -5.61
N ILE A 45 -4.19 3.66 -5.36
CA ILE A 45 -4.00 4.59 -4.24
C ILE A 45 -4.88 5.83 -4.44
N SER A 46 -4.88 6.41 -5.64
CA SER A 46 -5.65 7.64 -5.94
C SER A 46 -7.15 7.44 -5.79
N ARG A 47 -7.66 6.24 -6.11
CA ARG A 47 -9.06 5.88 -5.97
C ARG A 47 -9.42 5.35 -4.59
N ARG A 48 -8.45 5.23 -3.68
CA ARG A 48 -8.62 4.71 -2.31
C ARG A 48 -9.34 3.37 -2.27
N PHE A 49 -8.93 2.46 -3.15
CA PHE A 49 -9.52 1.13 -3.27
C PHE A 49 -9.29 0.24 -2.03
N PHE A 50 -8.23 0.52 -1.27
CA PHE A 50 -7.92 -0.20 -0.03
C PHE A 50 -8.03 0.73 1.16
N ASP A 51 -8.46 0.20 2.30
CA ASP A 51 -8.51 0.94 3.57
C ASP A 51 -7.14 1.09 4.24
N ARG A 52 -6.24 0.13 4.01
CA ARG A 52 -4.94 0.03 4.68
C ARG A 52 -3.86 -0.42 3.72
N TYR A 53 -2.67 0.14 3.91
CA TYR A 53 -1.45 -0.34 3.26
C TYR A 53 -0.47 -0.82 4.33
N ILE A 54 -0.03 -2.07 4.22
CA ILE A 54 0.92 -2.67 5.16
C ILE A 54 2.26 -2.77 4.44
N ILE A 55 3.28 -2.10 4.97
CA ILE A 55 4.64 -2.15 4.46
C ILE A 55 5.39 -3.22 5.23
N LEU A 56 5.87 -4.23 4.53
CA LEU A 56 6.71 -5.29 5.08
C LEU A 56 8.17 -5.05 4.67
N GLY A 57 9.09 -5.34 5.59
CA GLY A 57 10.52 -5.16 5.42
C GLY A 57 11.32 -6.20 6.19
N THR A 58 12.59 -5.88 6.41
CA THR A 58 13.56 -6.79 7.03
C THR A 58 14.21 -6.20 8.28
N SER A 59 13.74 -5.04 8.78
CA SER A 59 14.42 -4.30 9.86
C SER A 59 14.55 -5.10 11.16
N SER A 60 13.55 -5.93 11.47
CA SER A 60 13.51 -6.80 12.65
C SER A 60 13.43 -8.29 12.28
N GLY A 61 13.92 -8.63 11.07
CA GLY A 61 13.76 -9.95 10.44
C GLY A 61 12.83 -9.91 9.24
N VAL A 62 12.92 -10.93 8.37
CA VAL A 62 12.15 -10.99 7.11
C VAL A 62 10.65 -10.98 7.38
N GLY A 63 9.93 -10.07 6.73
CA GLY A 63 8.46 -9.94 6.88
C GLY A 63 8.04 -9.07 8.06
N SER A 64 8.96 -8.27 8.62
CA SER A 64 8.63 -7.32 9.69
C SER A 64 7.69 -6.22 9.20
N VAL A 65 6.68 -5.86 9.99
CA VAL A 65 5.79 -4.73 9.66
C VAL A 65 6.51 -3.42 9.96
N GLU A 66 6.86 -2.69 8.91
CA GLU A 66 7.56 -1.39 9.00
C GLU A 66 6.59 -0.22 9.17
N ALA A 67 5.41 -0.33 8.54
CA ALA A 67 4.37 0.69 8.61
C ALA A 67 2.98 0.10 8.34
N ILE A 68 1.97 0.71 8.95
CA ILE A 68 0.56 0.52 8.59
C ILE A 68 0.01 1.89 8.25
N LEU A 69 -0.28 2.13 6.97
CA LEU A 69 -0.74 3.42 6.48
C LEU A 69 -2.26 3.42 6.35
N GLU A 70 -2.90 4.48 6.84
CA GLU A 70 -4.32 4.74 6.63
C GLU A 70 -4.57 5.32 5.22
N SER A 71 -5.63 4.89 4.54
CA SER A 71 -5.80 5.20 3.12
C SER A 71 -5.99 6.69 2.80
N ASN A 72 -6.67 7.44 3.68
CA ASN A 72 -7.00 8.83 3.40
C ASN A 72 -5.81 9.76 3.59
N SER A 73 -5.04 9.54 4.65
CA SER A 73 -3.98 10.43 5.12
C SER A 73 -2.58 9.89 4.87
N LEU A 74 -2.45 8.60 4.54
CA LEU A 74 -1.19 7.86 4.53
C LEU A 74 -0.41 7.98 5.85
N GLN A 75 -1.09 8.30 6.95
CA GLN A 75 -0.47 8.36 8.28
C GLN A 75 -0.13 6.96 8.75
N ASN A 76 1.09 6.82 9.29
CA ASN A 76 1.55 5.57 9.89
C ASN A 76 0.89 5.37 11.26
N MET A 77 0.09 4.32 11.40
CA MET A 77 -0.69 4.01 12.59
C MET A 77 0.13 3.37 13.72
N ILE A 78 1.29 2.77 13.41
CA ILE A 78 2.13 2.09 14.41
C ILE A 78 3.24 2.97 14.97
N LYS A 79 3.58 4.08 14.29
CA LYS A 79 4.44 5.13 14.84
C LYS A 79 3.57 6.23 15.45
N LYS A 80 3.12 6.05 16.69
CA LYS A 80 2.52 7.15 17.46
C LYS A 80 3.62 8.08 17.98
N GLY A 81 3.93 9.11 17.19
CA GLY A 81 4.80 10.19 17.61
C GLY A 81 5.13 11.10 16.44
N ARG A 82 4.80 12.39 16.56
CA ARG A 82 5.46 13.42 15.77
C ARG A 82 6.95 13.36 16.12
N GLU A 83 7.77 12.85 15.22
CA GLU A 83 9.12 13.37 15.09
C GLU A 83 9.15 14.08 13.75
N GLU A 84 9.17 15.41 13.84
CA GLU A 84 9.63 16.24 12.75
C GLU A 84 10.95 15.65 12.25
N ILE A 85 11.04 15.41 10.95
CA ILE A 85 12.33 15.17 10.32
C ILE A 85 13.08 16.50 10.44
N GLN A 86 13.79 16.70 11.54
CA GLN A 86 14.79 17.75 11.66
C GLN A 86 16.01 17.27 10.88
N CYS A 87 16.20 17.83 9.68
CA CYS A 87 17.52 17.84 9.07
C CYS A 87 18.46 18.60 10.01
N GLY A 88 19.43 17.88 10.57
CA GLY A 88 20.73 18.42 10.93
C GLY A 88 21.72 18.11 9.82
#